data_AF-A0A7J0GE93-F1
#
_entry.id   AF-A0A7J0GE93-F1
#
_cell.length_a   1.000
_cell.length_b   1.000
_cell.length_c   1.000
_cell.angle_alpha   90.00
_cell.angle_beta   90.00
_cell.angle_gamma   90.00
#
_symmetry.space_group_name_H-M   'P 1'
#
loop_
_entity.id
_entity.type
_entity.pdbx_description
1 polymer ?
#
loop_
_entity_poly.entity_id
_entity_poly.type
_entity_poly.pdbx_seq_one_letter_code
_entity_poly.pdbx_strand_id
1 'polypeptide(L)'
;MAEDKYNLKNPSVKRILQEVKEMQSNPSDDFMSLPLEENIFEWQFAIRGPSDSEFEGGIYHGRIQLPAEYPFKPPSFMLLTPNGRFETQTKICLSISNHHPEHWQPSWSVRTALVALIAFMPTNPNGALGSLDYKKEERRALAVKSREAAPRFGTPERQNLIDEIHEYMLSKAPPVAQTNPAQVSEENSAHEQNEVNPIPQDAGVVAAGEGLTNPDVGDRIVEEPNEDPVNVNPRPEGLGVSRLVRARPSTGQLLQNPAPRVQKPSDDRLFTLAAIGLTIAIVVLLLKKFMKASGHGAVFMDGS
;
A
#
# COMPACT_ATOMS: atom_id res chain seq x y z
N MET A 1 21.97 -8.00 25.64
CA MET A 1 21.24 -6.71 25.44
C MET A 1 20.47 -6.77 24.12
N ALA A 2 19.58 -5.83 23.82
CA ALA A 2 18.81 -5.87 22.55
C ALA A 2 19.69 -5.84 21.28
N GLU A 3 20.93 -5.35 21.41
CA GLU A 3 21.96 -5.32 20.37
C GLU A 3 22.39 -6.71 19.88
N ASP A 4 22.26 -7.76 20.70
CA ASP A 4 22.70 -9.12 20.36
C ASP A 4 21.72 -9.84 19.39
N LYS A 5 20.46 -9.39 19.30
CA LYS A 5 19.40 -10.04 18.50
C LYS A 5 19.43 -9.63 17.02
N TYR A 6 20.01 -8.46 16.68
CA TYR A 6 19.87 -7.86 15.35
C TYR A 6 21.20 -7.38 14.77
N ASN A 7 21.43 -7.64 13.48
CA ASN A 7 22.63 -7.16 12.78
C ASN A 7 22.56 -5.64 12.50
N LEU A 8 22.96 -4.83 13.48
CA LEU A 8 23.02 -3.36 13.37
C LEU A 8 24.01 -2.84 12.31
N LYS A 9 24.80 -3.69 11.64
CA LYS A 9 25.60 -3.28 10.47
C LYS A 9 24.75 -3.21 9.19
N ASN A 10 23.61 -3.89 9.14
CA ASN A 10 22.67 -3.83 8.03
C ASN A 10 21.87 -2.49 8.08
N PRO A 11 21.89 -1.67 7.01
CA PRO A 11 21.17 -0.39 6.99
C PRO A 11 19.64 -0.55 7.06
N SER A 12 19.09 -1.62 6.48
CA SER A 12 17.65 -1.94 6.54
C SER A 12 17.22 -2.22 7.98
N VAL A 13 18.00 -3.01 8.72
CA VAL A 13 17.76 -3.31 10.15
C VAL A 13 17.79 -2.03 10.98
N LYS A 14 18.81 -1.17 10.77
CA LYS A 14 18.89 0.15 11.42
C LYS A 14 17.66 1.01 11.14
N ARG A 15 17.20 1.07 9.88
CA ARG A 15 16.01 1.83 9.49
C ARG A 15 14.75 1.31 10.17
N ILE A 16 14.54 0.00 10.13
CA ILE A 16 13.38 -0.68 10.75
C ILE A 16 13.33 -0.39 12.25
N LEU A 17 14.43 -0.58 12.98
CA LEU A 17 14.46 -0.33 14.43
C LEU A 17 14.26 1.15 14.79
N GLN A 18 14.71 2.07 13.93
CA GLN A 18 14.43 3.51 14.10
C GLN A 18 12.94 3.83 13.89
N GLU A 19 12.27 3.19 12.93
CA GLU A 19 10.83 3.34 12.72
C GLU A 19 9.99 2.69 13.83
N VAL A 20 10.39 1.53 14.36
CA VAL A 20 9.75 0.93 15.55
C VAL A 20 9.78 1.90 16.72
N LYS A 21 10.94 2.52 16.98
CA LYS A 21 11.08 3.52 18.04
C LYS A 21 10.22 4.77 17.78
N GLU A 22 10.18 5.24 16.54
CA GLU A 22 9.38 6.40 16.12
C GLU A 22 7.86 6.15 16.31
N MET A 23 7.38 4.98 15.88
CA MET A 23 6.02 4.49 16.09
C MET A 23 5.64 4.41 17.58
N GLN A 24 6.51 3.84 18.42
CA GLN A 24 6.30 3.74 19.87
C GLN A 24 6.31 5.11 20.58
N SER A 25 7.18 6.02 20.16
CA SER A 25 7.31 7.36 20.77
C SER A 25 6.21 8.35 20.38
N ASN A 26 5.50 8.07 19.28
CA ASN A 26 4.47 8.95 18.72
C ASN A 26 3.28 8.10 18.24
N PRO A 27 2.50 7.49 19.16
CA PRO A 27 1.36 6.66 18.78
C PRO A 27 0.33 7.46 17.97
N SER A 28 -0.38 6.78 17.07
CA SER A 28 -1.53 7.34 16.36
C SER A 28 -2.82 6.77 16.94
N ASP A 29 -3.90 7.53 16.85
CA ASP A 29 -5.24 7.01 17.09
C ASP A 29 -5.78 6.29 15.84
N ASP A 30 -5.40 6.72 14.63
CA ASP A 30 -5.91 6.20 13.35
C ASP A 30 -5.36 4.82 12.97
N PHE A 31 -4.22 4.43 13.54
CA PHE A 31 -3.61 3.13 13.29
C PHE A 31 -2.68 2.68 14.43
N MET A 32 -2.50 1.36 14.53
CA MET A 32 -1.44 0.74 15.30
C MET A 32 -0.72 -0.28 14.42
N SER A 33 0.59 -0.41 14.57
CA SER A 33 1.37 -1.44 13.89
C SER A 33 2.58 -1.83 14.70
N LEU A 34 2.87 -3.13 14.75
CA LEU A 34 3.98 -3.73 15.48
C LEU A 34 4.72 -4.76 14.58
N PRO A 35 6.07 -4.81 14.63
CA PRO A 35 6.83 -5.89 14.02
C PRO A 35 6.61 -7.22 14.76
N LEU A 36 6.77 -8.34 14.06
CA LEU A 36 6.89 -9.65 14.72
C LEU A 36 8.23 -9.76 15.45
N GLU A 37 8.23 -10.42 16.61
CA GLU A 37 9.44 -10.58 17.42
C GLU A 37 10.48 -11.48 16.75
N GLU A 38 10.04 -12.52 16.05
CA GLU A 38 10.89 -13.45 15.30
C GLU A 38 11.39 -12.84 13.98
N ASN A 39 10.64 -11.87 13.40
CA ASN A 39 10.95 -11.29 12.11
C ASN A 39 10.52 -9.82 11.99
N ILE A 40 11.44 -8.89 12.29
CA ILE A 40 11.20 -7.44 12.16
C ILE A 40 10.96 -6.93 10.72
N PHE A 41 11.09 -7.80 9.70
CA PHE A 41 10.71 -7.49 8.32
C PHE A 41 9.24 -7.80 8.02
N GLU A 42 8.49 -8.38 8.96
CA GLU A 42 7.04 -8.57 8.84
C GLU A 42 6.33 -7.92 10.04
N TRP A 43 5.33 -7.09 9.75
CA TRP A 43 4.59 -6.32 10.74
C TRP A 43 3.11 -6.64 10.64
N GLN A 44 2.42 -6.68 11.78
CA GLN A 44 0.95 -6.64 11.82
C GLN A 44 0.51 -5.18 12.00
N PHE A 45 -0.66 -4.85 11.48
CA PHE A 45 -1.25 -3.52 11.66
C PHE A 45 -2.77 -3.60 11.71
N ALA A 46 -3.37 -2.56 12.30
CA ALA A 46 -4.76 -2.23 12.07
C ALA A 46 -4.89 -0.73 11.81
N ILE A 47 -5.78 -0.37 10.87
CA ILE A 47 -6.17 1.02 10.58
C ILE A 47 -7.65 1.23 10.91
N ARG A 48 -8.02 2.45 11.27
CA ARG A 48 -9.43 2.88 11.24
C ARG A 48 -9.87 3.10 9.80
N GLY A 49 -11.15 2.87 9.53
CA GLY A 49 -11.78 3.42 8.34
C GLY A 49 -11.81 4.95 8.39
N PRO A 50 -11.53 5.65 7.27
CA PRO A 50 -11.63 7.10 7.21
C PRO A 50 -13.01 7.61 7.60
N SER A 51 -13.05 8.74 8.31
CA SER A 51 -14.29 9.51 8.52
C SER A 51 -14.90 9.97 7.20
N ASP A 52 -16.21 10.23 7.22
CA ASP A 52 -17.01 10.68 6.08
C ASP A 52 -17.00 9.68 4.89
N SER A 53 -16.76 8.40 5.17
CA SER A 53 -16.68 7.32 4.17
C SER A 53 -17.52 6.10 4.54
N GLU A 54 -17.77 5.20 3.58
CA GLU A 54 -18.44 3.93 3.85
C GLU A 54 -17.63 2.92 4.67
N PHE A 55 -16.39 3.26 5.04
CA PHE A 55 -15.53 2.47 5.93
C PHE A 55 -15.54 2.97 7.38
N GLU A 56 -16.15 4.14 7.64
CA GLU A 56 -16.10 4.80 8.94
C GLU A 56 -16.53 3.88 10.10
N GLY A 57 -15.82 3.99 11.22
CA GLY A 57 -16.04 3.16 12.41
C GLY A 57 -15.42 1.76 12.35
N GLY A 58 -14.99 1.29 11.16
CA GLY A 58 -14.33 0.00 11.00
C GLY A 58 -12.89 -0.06 11.51
N ILE A 59 -12.44 -1.27 11.86
CA ILE A 59 -11.07 -1.60 12.29
C ILE A 59 -10.52 -2.67 11.33
N TYR A 60 -9.64 -2.25 10.43
CA TYR A 60 -9.16 -3.09 9.34
C TYR A 60 -7.74 -3.56 9.62
N HIS A 61 -7.62 -4.83 9.97
CA HIS A 61 -6.35 -5.51 10.17
C HIS A 61 -5.67 -5.86 8.85
N GLY A 62 -4.35 -5.89 8.88
CA GLY A 62 -3.50 -6.26 7.75
C GLY A 62 -2.08 -6.60 8.18
N ARG A 63 -1.26 -6.96 7.19
CA ARG A 63 0.18 -7.17 7.38
C ARG A 63 1.02 -6.39 6.38
N ILE A 64 2.21 -6.00 6.82
CA ILE A 64 3.24 -5.35 6.01
C ILE A 64 4.42 -6.32 5.88
N GLN A 65 4.84 -6.59 4.65
CA GLN A 65 6.10 -7.30 4.38
C GLN A 65 7.12 -6.30 3.83
N LEU A 66 8.21 -6.10 4.58
CA LEU A 66 9.36 -5.30 4.19
C LEU A 66 10.37 -6.18 3.41
N PRO A 67 10.86 -5.76 2.24
CA PRO A 67 11.94 -6.48 1.55
C PRO A 67 13.28 -6.29 2.27
N ALA A 68 14.26 -7.16 1.98
CA ALA A 68 15.60 -7.06 2.56
C ALA A 68 16.30 -5.72 2.22
N GLU A 69 15.98 -5.13 1.07
CA GLU A 69 16.50 -3.85 0.59
C GLU A 69 15.67 -2.63 1.04
N TYR A 70 14.70 -2.80 1.95
CA TYR A 70 13.97 -1.67 2.54
C TYR A 70 14.93 -0.68 3.22
N PRO A 71 14.82 0.65 3.02
CA PRO A 71 13.75 1.39 2.34
C PRO A 71 14.02 1.70 0.85
N PHE A 72 15.02 1.09 0.21
CA PHE A 72 15.28 1.29 -1.23
C PHE A 72 14.28 0.57 -2.13
N LYS A 73 13.62 -0.48 -1.62
CA LYS A 73 12.43 -1.10 -2.24
C LYS A 73 11.19 -0.87 -1.35
N PRO A 74 10.00 -0.70 -1.94
CA PRO A 74 8.76 -0.48 -1.20
C PRO A 74 8.32 -1.71 -0.39
N PRO A 75 7.53 -1.50 0.67
CA PRO A 75 6.82 -2.58 1.35
C PRO A 75 5.70 -3.16 0.46
N SER A 76 5.17 -4.32 0.86
CA SER A 76 3.90 -4.84 0.34
C SER A 76 2.88 -5.03 1.46
N PHE A 77 1.62 -4.73 1.15
CA PHE A 77 0.49 -4.75 2.07
C PHE A 77 -0.52 -5.83 1.67
N MET A 78 -1.16 -6.43 2.68
CA MET A 78 -2.33 -7.31 2.53
C MET A 78 -3.32 -6.96 3.66
N LEU A 79 -4.60 -6.75 3.36
CA LEU A 79 -5.63 -6.71 4.40
C LEU A 79 -6.07 -8.13 4.79
N LEU A 80 -6.41 -8.30 6.05
CA LEU A 80 -6.95 -9.54 6.63
C LEU A 80 -8.44 -9.40 6.96
N THR A 81 -8.89 -8.18 7.28
CA THR A 81 -10.31 -7.87 7.51
C THR A 81 -11.07 -7.69 6.19
N PRO A 82 -12.18 -8.42 5.95
CA PRO A 82 -13.09 -8.16 4.83
C PRO A 82 -13.68 -6.75 4.88
N ASN A 83 -13.60 -6.02 3.77
CA ASN A 83 -13.87 -4.58 3.71
C ASN A 83 -14.62 -4.12 2.45
N GLY A 84 -14.80 -4.99 1.44
CA GLY A 84 -15.54 -4.67 0.21
C GLY A 84 -14.82 -3.73 -0.78
N ARG A 85 -13.53 -3.43 -0.55
CA ARG A 85 -12.67 -2.60 -1.42
C ARG A 85 -11.39 -3.30 -1.86
N PHE A 86 -10.83 -4.14 -0.99
CA PHE A 86 -9.67 -4.99 -1.21
C PHE A 86 -10.00 -6.43 -0.85
N GLU A 87 -9.62 -7.35 -1.73
CA GLU A 87 -9.62 -8.78 -1.46
C GLU A 87 -8.64 -9.11 -0.32
N THR A 88 -9.09 -9.91 0.65
CA THR A 88 -8.27 -10.28 1.81
C THR A 88 -7.14 -11.22 1.42
N GLN A 89 -5.98 -11.08 2.05
CA GLN A 89 -4.75 -11.84 1.80
C GLN A 89 -4.12 -11.65 0.40
N THR A 90 -4.74 -10.88 -0.49
CA THR A 90 -4.18 -10.45 -1.77
C THR A 90 -3.28 -9.22 -1.60
N LYS A 91 -2.16 -9.17 -2.33
CA LYS A 91 -1.22 -8.04 -2.29
C LYS A 91 -1.84 -6.80 -2.91
N ILE A 92 -1.87 -5.70 -2.15
CA ILE A 92 -2.50 -4.45 -2.58
C ILE A 92 -1.56 -3.66 -3.49
N CYS A 93 -2.08 -3.29 -4.66
CA CYS A 93 -1.43 -2.43 -5.63
C CYS A 93 -1.79 -0.98 -5.33
N LEU A 94 -0.93 -0.29 -4.58
CA LEU A 94 -1.00 1.15 -4.35
C LEU A 94 -0.01 1.83 -5.30
N SER A 95 -0.22 3.12 -5.59
CA SER A 95 0.80 3.98 -6.22
C SER A 95 2.09 4.12 -5.40
N ILE A 96 2.11 3.61 -4.17
CA ILE A 96 3.26 3.59 -3.25
C ILE A 96 3.74 2.17 -2.91
N SER A 97 3.17 1.13 -3.55
CA SER A 97 3.57 -0.26 -3.35
C SER A 97 4.47 -0.76 -4.47
N ASN A 98 4.94 -2.00 -4.38
CA ASN A 98 5.82 -2.64 -5.35
C ASN A 98 5.26 -2.77 -6.79
N HIS A 99 4.03 -2.32 -7.06
CA HIS A 99 3.50 -2.17 -8.42
C HIS A 99 3.89 -0.84 -9.10
N HIS A 100 4.29 0.18 -8.32
CA HIS A 100 4.73 1.51 -8.81
C HIS A 100 6.06 1.93 -8.16
N PRO A 101 7.16 1.21 -8.41
CA PRO A 101 8.46 1.50 -7.80
C PRO A 101 9.02 2.90 -8.14
N GLU A 102 8.56 3.53 -9.23
CA GLU A 102 8.89 4.89 -9.64
C GLU A 102 8.38 5.98 -8.69
N HIS A 103 7.33 5.68 -7.93
CA HIS A 103 6.70 6.61 -7.00
C HIS A 103 7.12 6.38 -5.54
N TRP A 104 7.65 5.20 -5.22
CA TRP A 104 8.27 4.95 -3.93
C TRP A 104 9.56 5.77 -3.78
N GLN A 105 9.69 6.46 -2.65
CA GLN A 105 10.92 7.18 -2.29
C GLN A 105 11.43 6.66 -0.94
N PRO A 106 12.75 6.41 -0.76
CA PRO A 106 13.29 5.89 0.51
C PRO A 106 13.09 6.81 1.73
N SER A 107 12.59 8.03 1.54
CA SER A 107 12.13 8.93 2.59
C SER A 107 10.81 8.52 3.24
N TRP A 108 10.00 7.69 2.57
CA TRP A 108 8.75 7.15 3.12
C TRP A 108 9.04 6.13 4.22
N SER A 109 8.27 6.19 5.30
CA SER A 109 8.25 5.24 6.41
C SER A 109 6.98 4.39 6.42
N VAL A 110 6.96 3.33 7.24
CA VAL A 110 5.76 2.54 7.58
C VAL A 110 4.60 3.46 7.97
N ARG A 111 4.83 4.47 8.82
CA ARG A 111 3.82 5.48 9.18
C ARG A 111 3.22 6.16 7.96
N THR A 112 4.04 6.75 7.10
CA THR A 112 3.54 7.50 5.93
C THR A 112 2.80 6.60 4.94
N ALA A 113 3.20 5.33 4.83
CA ALA A 113 2.52 4.36 4.00
C ALA A 113 1.17 3.90 4.58
N LEU A 114 1.04 3.78 5.92
CA LEU A 114 -0.25 3.51 6.59
C LEU A 114 -1.22 4.70 6.44
N VAL A 115 -0.74 5.94 6.61
CA VAL A 115 -1.55 7.16 6.37
C VAL A 115 -2.05 7.21 4.92
N ALA A 116 -1.20 6.88 3.95
CA ALA A 116 -1.59 6.81 2.54
C ALA A 116 -2.56 5.66 2.23
N LEU A 117 -2.42 4.51 2.90
CA LEU A 117 -3.39 3.40 2.77
C LEU A 117 -4.77 3.81 3.29
N ILE A 118 -4.85 4.50 4.43
CA ILE A 118 -6.09 5.08 4.97
C ILE A 118 -6.72 6.03 3.94
N ALA A 119 -5.93 7.00 3.44
CA ALA A 119 -6.41 7.96 2.44
C ALA A 119 -6.81 7.33 1.09
N PHE A 120 -6.35 6.11 0.80
CA PHE A 120 -6.67 5.38 -0.44
C PHE A 120 -7.90 4.46 -0.32
N MET A 121 -8.35 4.11 0.88
CA MET A 121 -9.55 3.29 1.10
C MET A 121 -10.82 3.81 0.37
N PRO A 122 -11.17 5.12 0.41
CA PRO A 122 -12.40 5.64 -0.20
C PRO A 122 -12.26 5.94 -1.69
N THR A 123 -11.12 5.64 -2.32
CA THR A 123 -10.94 5.87 -3.76
C THR A 123 -11.56 4.75 -4.59
N ASN A 124 -12.06 5.08 -5.77
CA ASN A 124 -12.61 4.11 -6.71
C ASN A 124 -11.62 2.96 -7.01
N PRO A 125 -12.10 1.71 -7.13
CA PRO A 125 -11.25 0.54 -7.36
C PRO A 125 -10.57 0.52 -8.73
N ASN A 126 -11.16 1.17 -9.74
CA ASN A 126 -10.63 1.31 -11.10
C ASN A 126 -10.20 -0.01 -11.77
N GLY A 127 -10.77 -1.15 -11.35
CA GLY A 127 -10.43 -2.48 -11.86
C GLY A 127 -9.01 -2.97 -11.50
N ALA A 128 -8.35 -2.37 -10.50
CA ALA A 128 -7.01 -2.80 -10.08
C ALA A 128 -7.00 -4.23 -9.53
N LEU A 129 -5.86 -4.93 -9.65
CA LEU A 129 -5.70 -6.30 -9.14
C LEU A 129 -5.96 -6.36 -7.62
N GLY A 130 -6.80 -7.30 -7.20
CA GLY A 130 -7.23 -7.45 -5.80
C GLY A 130 -8.21 -6.38 -5.32
N SER A 131 -8.78 -5.56 -6.21
CA SER A 131 -9.86 -4.62 -5.85
C SER A 131 -11.23 -5.29 -5.89
N LEU A 132 -12.12 -4.84 -5.00
CA LEU A 132 -13.52 -5.24 -4.92
C LEU A 132 -14.40 -3.99 -5.04
N ASP A 133 -15.58 -4.14 -5.65
CA ASP A 133 -16.55 -3.04 -5.79
C ASP A 133 -17.91 -3.36 -5.18
N TYR A 134 -17.92 -3.54 -3.86
CA TYR A 134 -19.16 -3.75 -3.09
C TYR A 134 -19.92 -2.43 -2.94
N LYS A 135 -21.24 -2.50 -2.76
CA LYS A 135 -22.05 -1.30 -2.51
C LYS A 135 -21.67 -0.64 -1.19
N LYS A 136 -21.96 0.65 -1.05
CA LYS A 136 -21.62 1.43 0.15
C LYS A 136 -22.28 0.88 1.41
N GLU A 137 -23.49 0.33 1.28
CA GLU A 137 -24.26 -0.27 2.36
C GLU A 137 -23.58 -1.56 2.87
N GLU A 138 -23.04 -2.36 1.96
CA GLU A 138 -22.30 -3.59 2.26
C GLU A 138 -20.95 -3.27 2.91
N ARG A 139 -20.24 -2.26 2.41
CA ARG A 139 -18.99 -1.75 3.02
C ARG A 139 -19.21 -1.24 4.45
N ARG A 140 -20.31 -0.52 4.71
CA ARG A 140 -20.74 -0.09 6.06
C ARG A 140 -21.05 -1.26 6.98
N ALA A 141 -21.76 -2.28 6.49
CA ALA A 141 -22.02 -3.48 7.27
C ALA A 141 -20.72 -4.23 7.64
N LEU A 142 -19.75 -4.30 6.72
CA LEU A 142 -18.42 -4.84 6.98
C LEU A 142 -17.61 -3.97 7.96
N ALA A 143 -17.77 -2.64 7.92
CA ALA A 143 -17.16 -1.73 8.91
C ALA A 143 -17.65 -2.03 10.33
N VAL A 144 -18.96 -2.20 10.54
CA VAL A 144 -19.51 -2.62 11.85
C VAL A 144 -18.96 -3.98 12.26
N LYS A 145 -19.06 -4.98 11.37
CA LYS A 145 -18.62 -6.36 11.62
C LYS A 145 -17.13 -6.48 11.97
N SER A 146 -16.28 -5.62 11.39
CA SER A 146 -14.84 -5.62 11.65
C SER A 146 -14.43 -5.39 13.11
N ARG A 147 -15.37 -4.94 13.94
CA ARG A 147 -15.18 -4.66 15.38
C ARG A 147 -15.56 -5.84 16.28
N GLU A 148 -16.20 -6.88 15.75
CA GLU A 148 -16.72 -8.00 16.54
C GLU A 148 -15.61 -8.95 17.01
N ALA A 149 -14.60 -9.14 16.17
CA ALA A 149 -13.43 -9.95 16.47
C ALA A 149 -12.26 -9.61 15.53
N ALA A 150 -11.04 -9.79 16.01
CA ALA A 150 -9.84 -9.77 15.18
C ALA A 150 -9.81 -10.97 14.21
N PRO A 151 -9.23 -10.84 13.01
CA PRO A 151 -9.14 -11.95 12.08
C PRO A 151 -8.22 -13.05 12.62
N ARG A 152 -8.52 -14.31 12.27
CA ARG A 152 -7.66 -15.46 12.59
C ARG A 152 -6.65 -15.68 11.46
N PHE A 153 -5.35 -15.52 11.75
CA PHE A 153 -4.31 -15.59 10.72
C PHE A 153 -2.92 -15.97 11.27
N GLY A 154 -2.32 -17.02 10.69
CA GLY A 154 -0.93 -17.42 10.91
C GLY A 154 -0.65 -18.16 12.22
N THR A 155 0.52 -17.89 12.81
CA THR A 155 1.03 -18.59 14.01
C THR A 155 0.42 -18.03 15.31
N PRO A 156 0.49 -18.76 16.44
CA PRO A 156 -0.03 -18.26 17.73
C PRO A 156 0.59 -16.92 18.16
N GLU A 157 1.88 -16.73 17.94
CA GLU A 157 2.61 -15.50 18.31
C GLU A 157 2.08 -14.29 17.52
N ARG A 158 1.84 -14.50 16.22
CA ARG A 158 1.22 -13.50 15.34
C ARG A 158 -0.23 -13.25 15.71
N GLN A 159 -0.98 -14.29 16.09
CA GLN A 159 -2.36 -14.13 16.52
C GLN A 159 -2.45 -13.29 17.80
N ASN A 160 -1.56 -13.53 18.77
CA ASN A 160 -1.49 -12.70 19.97
C ASN A 160 -1.23 -11.23 19.64
N LEU A 161 -0.35 -10.95 18.67
CA LEU A 161 -0.07 -9.59 18.20
C LEU A 161 -1.26 -8.94 17.49
N ILE A 162 -2.01 -9.71 16.68
CA ILE A 162 -3.25 -9.27 16.03
C ILE A 162 -4.32 -8.96 17.09
N ASP A 163 -4.48 -9.82 18.09
CA ASP A 163 -5.45 -9.65 19.17
C ASP A 163 -5.10 -8.42 20.05
N GLU A 164 -3.81 -8.22 20.40
CA GLU A 164 -3.30 -7.02 21.10
C GLU A 164 -3.61 -5.73 20.33
N ILE A 165 -3.29 -5.70 19.04
CA ILE A 165 -3.56 -4.55 18.16
C ILE A 165 -5.07 -4.28 18.09
N HIS A 166 -5.92 -5.31 18.09
CA HIS A 166 -7.37 -5.14 18.02
C HIS A 166 -7.92 -4.49 19.29
N GLU A 167 -7.54 -4.99 20.47
CA GLU A 167 -7.96 -4.43 21.76
C GLU A 167 -7.49 -2.98 21.93
N TYR A 168 -6.25 -2.66 21.53
CA TYR A 168 -5.78 -1.27 21.53
C TYR A 168 -6.65 -0.39 20.62
N MET A 169 -6.90 -0.81 19.37
CA MET A 169 -7.70 -0.02 18.43
C MET A 169 -9.15 0.15 18.91
N LEU A 170 -9.76 -0.87 19.51
CA LEU A 170 -11.08 -0.77 20.15
C LEU A 170 -11.06 0.22 21.31
N SER A 171 -10.04 0.19 22.17
CA SER A 171 -9.91 1.11 23.31
C SER A 171 -9.79 2.59 22.93
N LYS A 172 -9.38 2.87 21.68
CA LYS A 172 -9.19 4.22 21.13
C LYS A 172 -10.32 4.65 20.21
N ALA A 173 -11.10 3.72 19.65
CA ALA A 173 -12.13 4.00 18.67
C ALA A 173 -13.42 4.53 19.32
N PRO A 174 -14.09 5.54 18.74
CA PRO A 174 -15.42 5.95 19.18
C PRO A 174 -16.42 4.77 19.18
N PRO A 175 -17.43 4.79 20.07
CA PRO A 175 -18.58 3.89 19.96
C PRO A 175 -19.29 4.13 18.63
N VAL A 176 -19.55 3.06 17.87
CA VAL A 176 -20.35 3.15 16.65
C VAL A 176 -21.83 3.19 17.02
N ALA A 177 -22.56 4.19 16.50
CA ALA A 177 -24.01 4.24 16.63
C ALA A 177 -24.63 3.03 15.90
N GLN A 178 -25.32 2.16 16.64
CA GLN A 178 -26.01 1.02 16.04
C GLN A 178 -27.21 1.49 15.24
N THR A 179 -27.06 1.62 13.92
CA THR A 179 -28.18 1.81 13.01
C THR A 179 -28.97 0.52 12.91
N ASN A 180 -30.10 0.45 13.63
CA ASN A 180 -31.05 -0.66 13.51
C ASN A 180 -31.50 -0.82 12.05
N PRO A 181 -31.36 -2.02 11.43
CA PRO A 181 -31.78 -2.23 10.03
C PRO A 181 -33.27 -2.01 9.74
N ALA A 182 -34.11 -1.87 10.78
CA ALA A 182 -35.56 -1.85 10.69
C ALA A 182 -36.20 -0.50 10.29
N GLN A 183 -35.43 0.58 10.11
CA GLN A 183 -35.96 1.93 9.88
C GLN A 183 -35.68 2.56 8.50
N VAL A 184 -35.14 1.80 7.55
CA VAL A 184 -34.85 2.31 6.18
C VAL A 184 -36.09 2.20 5.24
N SER A 185 -37.26 1.83 5.76
CA SER A 185 -38.41 1.41 4.97
C SER A 185 -39.35 2.53 4.49
N GLU A 186 -39.31 3.74 5.06
CA GLU A 186 -40.46 4.68 4.97
C GLU A 186 -40.20 6.05 4.29
N GLU A 187 -38.98 6.43 3.92
CA GLU A 187 -38.73 7.75 3.28
C GLU A 187 -38.71 7.77 1.73
N ASN A 188 -38.84 6.61 1.07
CA ASN A 188 -38.84 6.51 -0.42
C ASN A 188 -40.24 6.30 -1.03
N SER A 189 -41.27 6.99 -0.54
CA SER A 189 -42.64 6.92 -1.08
C SER A 189 -43.37 8.27 -1.08
N ALA A 190 -42.79 9.31 -1.70
CA ALA A 190 -43.47 10.58 -1.92
C ALA A 190 -42.96 11.42 -3.11
N HIS A 191 -42.99 10.89 -4.35
CA HIS A 191 -43.14 11.71 -5.59
C HIS A 191 -43.46 10.87 -6.84
N GLU A 192 -44.73 10.52 -7.03
CA GLU A 192 -45.33 10.25 -8.36
C GLU A 192 -46.76 10.84 -8.40
N GLN A 193 -47.13 11.37 -9.59
CA GLN A 193 -48.32 12.17 -9.98
C GLN A 193 -47.93 13.62 -10.36
N ASN A 194 -48.28 14.19 -11.53
CA ASN A 194 -49.06 13.72 -12.70
C ASN A 194 -48.60 14.50 -13.95
N GLU A 195 -48.66 13.90 -15.15
CA GLU A 195 -49.44 14.42 -16.31
C GLU A 195 -49.42 13.45 -17.51
N VAL A 196 -50.54 13.40 -18.25
CA VAL A 196 -50.78 12.53 -19.42
C VAL A 196 -51.61 13.30 -20.45
N ASN A 197 -51.19 13.33 -21.73
CA ASN A 197 -52.06 13.36 -22.94
C ASN A 197 -51.23 13.39 -24.27
N PRO A 198 -51.79 13.11 -25.49
CA PRO A 198 -51.45 11.84 -26.16
C PRO A 198 -50.99 11.87 -27.65
N ILE A 199 -50.76 10.65 -28.16
CA ILE A 199 -50.33 10.11 -29.49
C ILE A 199 -50.90 10.76 -30.79
N PRO A 200 -50.26 10.60 -31.98
CA PRO A 200 -50.34 9.38 -32.83
C PRO A 200 -48.99 8.90 -33.45
N GLN A 201 -48.68 7.59 -33.42
CA GLN A 201 -48.82 6.57 -34.48
C GLN A 201 -48.03 6.76 -35.80
N ASP A 202 -47.09 5.86 -36.10
CA ASP A 202 -46.96 5.17 -37.40
C ASP A 202 -46.27 3.79 -37.22
N ALA A 203 -46.31 2.91 -38.24
CA ALA A 203 -46.22 1.45 -38.09
C ALA A 203 -45.10 0.71 -38.88
N GLY A 204 -44.86 -0.56 -38.53
CA GLY A 204 -43.98 -1.53 -39.25
C GLY A 204 -43.24 -2.49 -38.27
N VAL A 205 -43.63 -3.75 -37.98
CA VAL A 205 -43.82 -4.96 -38.84
C VAL A 205 -42.46 -5.39 -39.45
N VAL A 206 -41.83 -6.56 -39.24
CA VAL A 206 -42.19 -7.97 -38.88
C VAL A 206 -41.02 -8.67 -38.11
N ALA A 207 -41.22 -9.56 -37.12
CA ALA A 207 -41.19 -11.06 -37.17
C ALA A 207 -39.83 -11.74 -37.55
N ALA A 208 -39.41 -12.93 -37.06
CA ALA A 208 -39.81 -13.85 -35.97
C ALA A 208 -38.74 -14.99 -35.82
N GLY A 209 -38.90 -15.90 -34.84
CA GLY A 209 -38.13 -17.16 -34.67
C GLY A 209 -37.14 -17.13 -33.49
N GLU A 210 -37.36 -17.78 -32.34
CA GLU A 210 -37.31 -19.25 -32.07
C GLU A 210 -35.88 -19.85 -32.25
N GLY A 211 -35.33 -20.67 -31.34
CA GLY A 211 -35.79 -21.12 -30.02
C GLY A 211 -34.80 -22.14 -29.39
N LEU A 212 -34.80 -22.23 -28.05
CA LEU A 212 -34.40 -23.34 -27.15
C LEU A 212 -33.47 -24.48 -27.66
N THR A 213 -32.39 -24.78 -26.92
CA THR A 213 -32.23 -26.00 -26.07
C THR A 213 -30.81 -26.19 -25.50
N ASN A 214 -30.72 -26.64 -24.25
CA ASN A 214 -29.56 -27.35 -23.69
C ASN A 214 -29.74 -28.87 -23.89
N PRO A 215 -28.64 -29.63 -23.85
CA PRO A 215 -28.63 -30.85 -23.03
C PRO A 215 -27.41 -30.95 -22.09
N ASP A 216 -27.37 -32.03 -21.32
CA ASP A 216 -26.67 -32.20 -20.04
C ASP A 216 -25.75 -33.45 -20.03
N VAL A 217 -24.95 -33.61 -18.96
CA VAL A 217 -24.21 -34.81 -18.48
C VAL A 217 -22.93 -35.24 -19.25
N GLY A 218 -21.83 -35.46 -18.49
CA GLY A 218 -20.56 -36.01 -19.03
C GLY A 218 -19.41 -36.27 -18.01
N ASP A 219 -19.67 -37.08 -16.97
CA ASP A 219 -18.74 -37.58 -15.93
C ASP A 219 -17.33 -38.05 -16.40
N ARG A 220 -16.22 -37.60 -15.75
CA ARG A 220 -15.20 -38.46 -15.06
C ARG A 220 -13.90 -37.79 -14.55
N ILE A 221 -13.35 -38.42 -13.50
CA ILE A 221 -12.16 -38.06 -12.70
C ILE A 221 -10.90 -38.80 -13.20
N VAL A 222 -9.74 -38.12 -13.23
CA VAL A 222 -8.40 -38.69 -12.94
C VAL A 222 -7.53 -37.60 -12.29
N GLU A 223 -6.91 -37.89 -11.14
CA GLU A 223 -5.76 -37.13 -10.62
C GLU A 223 -4.45 -37.79 -11.04
N GLU A 224 -3.38 -37.00 -11.20
CA GLU A 224 -2.08 -37.22 -10.54
C GLU A 224 -1.19 -35.97 -10.73
N PRO A 225 -0.40 -35.56 -9.72
CA PRO A 225 0.46 -34.37 -9.77
C PRO A 225 1.90 -34.71 -10.19
N ASN A 226 2.64 -33.73 -10.71
CA ASN A 226 4.11 -33.81 -10.71
C ASN A 226 4.76 -32.42 -10.72
N GLU A 227 5.86 -32.31 -9.97
CA GLU A 227 7.10 -31.52 -10.16
C GLU A 227 7.65 -31.08 -8.78
N ASP A 228 8.81 -31.65 -8.42
CA ASP A 228 9.45 -31.61 -7.09
C ASP A 228 10.32 -30.35 -6.83
N PRO A 229 10.74 -30.08 -5.57
CA PRO A 229 11.21 -28.75 -5.15
C PRO A 229 12.70 -28.46 -5.36
N VAL A 230 13.03 -27.18 -5.54
CA VAL A 230 14.41 -26.67 -5.59
C VAL A 230 14.99 -26.54 -4.16
N ASN A 231 16.00 -27.36 -3.86
CA ASN A 231 16.66 -27.42 -2.56
C ASN A 231 17.80 -26.38 -2.38
N VAL A 232 18.01 -25.93 -1.13
CA VAL A 232 19.04 -24.97 -0.71
C VAL A 232 20.21 -25.69 -0.04
N ASN A 233 21.43 -25.54 -0.56
CA ASN A 233 22.63 -26.18 -0.03
C ASN A 233 23.19 -25.51 1.26
N PRO A 234 23.65 -26.33 2.22
CA PRO A 234 24.78 -25.99 3.08
C PRO A 234 25.91 -27.06 3.08
N ARG A 235 27.08 -26.68 2.54
CA ARG A 235 28.48 -26.75 3.07
C ARG A 235 28.97 -27.90 4.03
N PRO A 236 30.30 -28.18 4.13
CA PRO A 236 30.90 -29.31 3.39
C PRO A 236 31.86 -30.25 4.17
N GLU A 237 31.83 -31.55 3.83
CA GLU A 237 32.92 -32.55 3.94
C GLU A 237 32.75 -33.58 2.79
N GLY A 238 33.71 -34.45 2.41
CA GLY A 238 35.11 -34.63 2.81
C GLY A 238 35.82 -35.76 2.04
N LEU A 239 37.17 -35.78 2.06
CA LEU A 239 38.12 -36.89 1.77
C LEU A 239 37.82 -37.96 0.68
N GLY A 240 38.65 -37.94 -0.39
CA GLY A 240 39.31 -39.13 -1.00
C GLY A 240 38.50 -39.97 -2.01
N VAL A 241 39.07 -40.66 -3.01
CA VAL A 241 40.48 -41.01 -3.35
C VAL A 241 40.67 -41.12 -4.88
N SER A 242 41.88 -40.87 -5.36
CA SER A 242 42.33 -40.87 -6.77
C SER A 242 42.21 -42.21 -7.55
N ARG A 243 42.08 -42.13 -8.90
CA ARG A 243 43.13 -42.68 -9.83
C ARG A 243 43.09 -42.16 -11.28
N LEU A 244 44.29 -41.82 -11.79
CA LEU A 244 44.86 -41.66 -13.16
C LEU A 244 43.94 -41.83 -14.42
N VAL A 245 44.17 -41.13 -15.56
CA VAL A 245 45.37 -41.21 -16.45
C VAL A 245 45.63 -39.93 -17.31
N ARG A 246 46.92 -39.72 -17.65
CA ARG A 246 47.59 -38.90 -18.72
C ARG A 246 46.77 -38.51 -19.99
N ALA A 247 47.12 -37.49 -20.81
CA ALA A 247 48.26 -36.53 -20.82
C ALA A 247 48.14 -35.33 -21.82
N ARG A 248 48.82 -34.22 -21.47
CA ARG A 248 49.58 -33.25 -22.32
C ARG A 248 48.85 -32.23 -23.24
N PRO A 249 49.53 -31.11 -23.64
CA PRO A 249 48.87 -29.80 -23.74
C PRO A 249 49.04 -29.04 -25.08
N SER A 250 48.30 -27.93 -25.21
CA SER A 250 48.62 -26.76 -26.06
C SER A 250 47.99 -25.51 -25.43
N THR A 251 48.81 -24.52 -25.05
CA THR A 251 49.10 -23.28 -25.81
C THR A 251 47.93 -22.30 -25.79
N GLY A 252 48.08 -21.21 -25.03
CA GLY A 252 47.00 -20.26 -24.76
C GLY A 252 46.84 -19.14 -25.79
N GLN A 253 45.76 -18.38 -25.64
CA GLN A 253 45.59 -17.07 -26.27
C GLN A 253 44.88 -16.11 -25.32
N LEU A 254 45.51 -14.95 -25.12
CA LEU A 254 44.93 -13.79 -24.44
C LEU A 254 43.81 -13.20 -25.29
N LEU A 255 42.65 -12.95 -24.70
CA LEU A 255 41.74 -11.89 -25.13
C LEU A 255 41.16 -11.18 -23.91
N GLN A 256 41.12 -9.85 -23.97
CA GLN A 256 40.92 -8.97 -22.83
C GLN A 256 39.45 -8.56 -22.67
N ASN A 257 38.99 -8.43 -21.42
CA ASN A 257 37.75 -7.70 -21.09
C ASN A 257 37.94 -6.18 -21.33
N PRO A 258 36.99 -5.49 -21.98
CA PRO A 258 36.86 -4.05 -21.88
C PRO A 258 35.91 -3.68 -20.71
N ALA A 259 36.44 -2.95 -19.72
CA ALA A 259 35.66 -2.27 -18.69
C ALA A 259 35.17 -0.89 -19.19
N PRO A 260 34.14 -0.26 -18.57
CA PRO A 260 33.35 0.79 -19.22
C PRO A 260 34.03 2.16 -19.29
N ARG A 261 33.77 2.88 -20.38
CA ARG A 261 34.20 4.28 -20.58
C ARG A 261 33.27 5.23 -19.81
N VAL A 262 33.75 5.77 -18.70
CA VAL A 262 33.08 6.86 -17.96
C VAL A 262 33.06 8.13 -18.81
N GLN A 263 31.87 8.68 -19.05
CA GLN A 263 31.71 10.03 -19.63
C GLN A 263 31.70 11.07 -18.49
N LYS A 264 32.32 12.23 -18.72
CA LYS A 264 32.44 13.32 -17.74
C LYS A 264 31.44 14.43 -18.08
N PRO A 265 30.70 14.98 -17.10
CA PRO A 265 29.55 15.86 -17.40
C PRO A 265 29.99 17.25 -17.87
N SER A 266 29.42 17.69 -18.99
CA SER A 266 29.39 19.10 -19.42
C SER A 266 28.28 19.89 -18.70
N ASP A 267 27.25 19.21 -18.23
CA ASP A 267 25.92 19.80 -18.05
C ASP A 267 25.76 20.44 -16.67
N ASP A 268 26.51 19.97 -15.66
CA ASP A 268 26.54 20.50 -14.29
C ASP A 268 26.74 22.01 -14.25
N ARG A 269 27.54 22.56 -15.18
CA ARG A 269 27.84 24.00 -15.23
C ARG A 269 26.63 24.83 -15.65
N LEU A 270 25.78 24.33 -16.54
CA LEU A 270 24.58 25.04 -16.98
C LEU A 270 23.53 25.03 -15.86
N PHE A 271 23.31 23.89 -15.21
CA PHE A 271 22.40 23.79 -14.06
C PHE A 271 22.88 24.63 -12.87
N THR A 272 24.19 24.67 -12.61
CA THR A 272 24.78 25.51 -11.55
C THR A 272 24.56 27.00 -11.83
N LEU A 273 24.78 27.46 -13.06
CA LEU A 273 24.54 28.85 -13.45
C LEU A 273 23.05 29.23 -13.38
N ALA A 274 22.15 28.31 -13.77
CA ALA A 274 20.71 28.52 -13.65
C ALA A 274 20.25 28.64 -12.18
N ALA A 275 20.79 27.81 -11.27
CA ALA A 275 20.49 27.89 -9.84
C ALA A 275 20.99 29.20 -9.20
N ILE A 276 22.18 29.67 -9.60
CA ILE A 276 22.71 30.99 -9.18
C ILE A 276 21.83 32.14 -9.69
N GLY A 277 21.39 32.08 -10.96
CA GLY A 277 20.46 33.08 -11.51
C GLY A 277 19.11 33.12 -10.77
N LEU A 278 18.53 31.95 -10.48
CA LEU A 278 17.25 31.84 -9.77
C LEU A 278 17.34 32.36 -8.33
N THR A 279 18.41 32.04 -7.60
CA THR A 279 18.62 32.52 -6.23
C THR A 279 18.79 34.03 -6.16
N ILE A 280 19.56 34.63 -7.08
CA ILE A 280 19.69 36.09 -7.19
C ILE A 280 18.32 36.74 -7.46
N ALA A 281 17.53 36.18 -8.38
CA ALA A 281 16.20 36.70 -8.70
C ALA A 281 15.25 36.70 -7.48
N ILE A 282 15.25 35.62 -6.70
CA ILE A 282 14.46 35.52 -5.46
C ILE A 282 14.89 36.59 -4.44
N VAL A 283 16.19 36.78 -4.22
CA VAL A 283 16.72 37.80 -3.29
C VAL A 283 16.30 39.21 -3.73
N VAL A 284 16.39 39.53 -5.03
CA VAL A 284 15.95 40.84 -5.57
C VAL A 284 14.44 41.05 -5.38
N LEU A 285 13.61 40.02 -5.57
CA LEU A 285 12.17 40.09 -5.33
C LEU A 285 11.83 40.30 -3.86
N LEU A 286 12.56 39.64 -2.94
CA LEU A 286 12.41 39.83 -1.50
C LEU A 286 12.83 41.23 -1.04
N LEU A 287 13.96 41.74 -1.55
CA LEU A 287 14.40 43.13 -1.28
C LEU A 287 13.39 44.15 -1.83
N LYS A 288 12.88 43.96 -3.06
CA LYS A 288 11.85 44.83 -3.64
C LYS A 288 10.54 44.80 -2.84
N LYS A 289 10.14 43.62 -2.33
CA LYS A 289 8.98 43.47 -1.43
C LYS A 289 9.23 44.17 -0.09
N PHE A 290 10.43 44.04 0.48
CA PHE A 290 10.82 44.70 1.73
C PHE A 290 10.82 46.23 1.58
N MET A 291 11.45 46.79 0.53
CA MET A 291 11.44 48.22 0.24
C MET A 291 10.02 48.78 0.01
N LYS A 292 9.13 48.00 -0.63
CA LYS A 292 7.72 48.38 -0.79
C LYS A 292 6.94 48.32 0.53
N ALA A 293 7.35 47.49 1.49
CA ALA A 293 6.75 47.38 2.82
C ALA A 293 7.28 48.42 3.81
N SER A 294 8.55 48.86 3.67
CA SER A 294 9.18 49.82 4.59
C SER A 294 8.96 51.29 4.22
N GLY A 295 8.51 51.59 3.00
CA GLY A 295 8.21 52.95 2.56
C GLY A 295 6.72 53.24 2.46
N HIS A 296 6.10 53.66 3.58
CA HIS A 296 4.96 54.60 3.70
C HIS A 296 4.74 54.92 5.19
N GLY A 297 5.46 55.93 5.71
CA GLY A 297 5.49 56.24 7.15
C GLY A 297 6.08 57.61 7.45
N ALA A 298 5.65 58.63 6.71
CA ALA A 298 6.09 60.02 6.88
C ALA A 298 4.89 60.97 6.79
N VAL A 299 4.09 61.01 7.86
CA VAL A 299 3.19 62.13 8.16
C VAL A 299 3.47 62.56 9.59
N PHE A 300 4.37 63.53 9.71
CA PHE A 300 4.61 64.32 10.92
C PHE A 300 4.49 65.77 10.49
N MET A 301 3.50 66.48 11.04
CA MET A 301 3.55 67.89 11.45
C MET A 301 2.11 68.35 11.73
N ASP A 302 1.79 68.41 13.01
CA ASP A 302 0.80 69.34 13.53
C ASP A 302 1.27 69.80 14.92
N GLY A 303 1.01 71.07 15.28
CA GLY A 303 1.36 71.64 16.59
C GLY A 303 2.56 72.60 16.66
N SER A 304 2.35 73.85 16.23
CA SER A 304 2.73 75.09 16.96
C SER A 304 2.10 76.31 16.29
#